data_AF-A0A975G1X4-F1
#
_entry.id   AF-A0A975G1X4-F1
#
_cell.length_a   1.000
_cell.length_b   1.000
_cell.length_c   1.000
_cell.angle_alpha   90.00
_cell.angle_beta   90.00
_cell.angle_gamma   90.00
#
_symmetry.space_group_name_H-M   'P 1'
#
loop_
_entity.id
_entity.type
_entity.pdbx_description
1 polymer ?
#
loop_
_entity_poly.entity_id
_entity_poly.type
_entity_poly.pdbx_seq_one_letter_code
_entity_poly.pdbx_strand_id
1 'polypeptide(L)'
;MTTSSEHTPFLSDVAALRDRARRHLEKGAVTEAYGGDAEKTVEILQSVLATELVCVLHYTMHSVAASGLSSQGAKSEFAEHAQEEHEHALAVAERISQLGGVPNFNPDGLASRSTSEYGVAADLVDMIKENLVAERIAVDHYQELVRYFGDRDPTTRIMLEGILKTEEEHASDMHDLLVAHEGRPMLP
;
A
#
# COMPACT_ATOMS: atom_id res chain seq x y z
N MET A 1 29.57 3.22 -49.34
CA MET A 1 29.13 2.26 -48.31
C MET A 1 28.12 2.99 -47.44
N THR A 2 26.83 2.82 -47.72
CA THR A 2 25.72 3.42 -46.96
C THR A 2 25.28 2.43 -45.89
N THR A 3 25.50 2.78 -44.63
CA THR A 3 25.02 2.03 -43.46
C THR A 3 23.50 2.17 -43.38
N SER A 4 22.79 1.07 -43.67
CA SER A 4 21.37 0.95 -43.40
C SER A 4 21.14 1.05 -41.90
N SER A 5 20.47 2.11 -41.42
CA SER A 5 19.96 2.15 -40.06
C SER A 5 18.80 1.15 -39.97
N GLU A 6 18.97 0.06 -39.23
CA GLU A 6 17.87 -0.83 -38.91
C GLU A 6 16.83 -0.06 -38.09
N HIS A 7 15.70 0.23 -38.73
CA HIS A 7 14.59 0.93 -38.11
C HIS A 7 13.83 -0.10 -37.27
N THR A 8 14.25 -0.28 -36.02
CA THR A 8 13.49 -1.09 -35.06
C THR A 8 12.12 -0.41 -34.88
N PRO A 9 11.00 -1.07 -35.20
CA PRO A 9 9.69 -0.45 -35.09
C PRO A 9 9.38 -0.14 -33.62
N PHE A 10 8.76 1.02 -33.37
CA PHE A 10 8.39 1.48 -32.02
C PHE A 10 7.44 0.52 -31.29
N LEU A 11 6.62 -0.22 -32.04
CA LEU A 11 5.69 -1.23 -31.51
C LEU A 11 5.89 -2.58 -32.20
N SER A 12 5.62 -3.66 -31.47
CA SER A 12 5.52 -5.01 -32.04
C SER A 12 4.45 -5.07 -33.12
N ASP A 13 4.66 -5.92 -34.12
CA ASP A 13 3.62 -6.26 -35.10
C ASP A 13 2.35 -6.81 -34.42
N VAL A 14 1.19 -6.34 -34.88
CA VAL A 14 -0.12 -6.64 -34.29
C VAL A 14 -0.47 -8.13 -34.45
N ALA A 15 -0.06 -8.78 -35.54
CA ALA A 15 -0.27 -10.22 -35.69
C ALA A 15 0.55 -11.00 -34.65
N ALA A 16 1.83 -10.65 -34.48
CA ALA A 16 2.67 -11.24 -33.44
C ALA A 16 2.14 -11.03 -32.01
N LEU A 17 1.58 -9.85 -31.70
CA LEU A 17 0.92 -9.59 -30.41
C LEU A 17 -0.30 -10.50 -30.19
N ARG A 18 -1.16 -10.64 -31.20
CA ARG A 18 -2.34 -11.51 -31.13
C ARG A 18 -1.95 -12.98 -30.97
N ASP A 19 -0.89 -13.42 -31.65
CA ASP A 19 -0.42 -14.80 -31.54
C ASP A 19 0.22 -15.08 -30.17
N ARG A 20 0.99 -14.13 -29.61
CA ARG A 20 1.47 -14.22 -28.22
C ARG A 20 0.31 -14.29 -27.23
N ALA A 21 -0.70 -13.43 -27.37
CA ALA A 21 -1.85 -13.39 -26.46
C ALA A 21 -2.69 -14.69 -26.46
N ARG A 22 -2.64 -15.48 -27.53
CA ARG A 22 -3.31 -16.80 -27.59
C ARG A 22 -2.49 -17.91 -26.96
N ARG A 23 -1.18 -17.71 -26.77
CA ARG A 23 -0.32 -18.64 -26.05
C ARG A 23 -0.43 -18.38 -24.56
N HIS A 24 -0.17 -19.41 -23.77
CA HIS A 24 -0.04 -19.31 -22.32
C HIS A 24 -1.26 -18.70 -21.59
N LEU A 25 -2.49 -18.99 -22.07
CA LEU A 25 -3.73 -18.50 -21.45
C LEU A 25 -3.85 -18.92 -19.98
N GLU A 26 -3.21 -20.01 -19.58
CA GLU A 26 -3.11 -20.46 -18.19
C GLU A 26 -2.42 -19.46 -17.25
N LYS A 27 -1.64 -18.50 -17.78
CA LYS A 27 -0.98 -17.44 -17.01
C LYS A 27 -1.88 -16.22 -16.73
N GLY A 28 -3.15 -16.26 -17.16
CA GLY A 28 -4.12 -15.21 -16.87
C GLY A 28 -3.73 -13.85 -17.43
N ALA A 29 -3.76 -12.81 -16.60
CA ALA A 29 -3.46 -11.43 -16.99
C ALA A 29 -1.95 -11.15 -17.19
N VAL A 30 -1.07 -12.05 -16.75
CA VAL A 30 0.38 -11.87 -16.85
C VAL A 30 0.85 -12.27 -18.26
N THR A 31 1.28 -11.28 -19.03
CA THR A 31 1.79 -11.49 -20.40
C THR A 31 3.32 -11.54 -20.43
N GLU A 32 3.90 -12.02 -21.54
CA GLU A 32 5.35 -11.98 -21.80
C GLU A 32 5.96 -10.56 -21.74
N ALA A 33 5.13 -9.51 -21.81
CA ALA A 33 5.56 -8.12 -21.71
C ALA A 33 5.65 -7.59 -20.28
N TYR A 34 5.21 -8.36 -19.27
CA TYR A 34 5.39 -7.98 -17.87
C TYR A 34 6.89 -7.93 -17.53
N GLY A 35 7.37 -6.75 -17.12
CA GLY A 35 8.79 -6.49 -16.89
C GLY A 35 9.29 -6.86 -15.49
N GLY A 36 8.39 -7.27 -14.60
CA GLY A 36 8.68 -7.69 -13.23
C GLY A 36 8.80 -9.21 -13.08
N ASP A 37 9.09 -9.64 -11.86
CA ASP A 37 9.03 -11.03 -11.43
C ASP A 37 7.72 -11.23 -10.64
N ALA A 38 6.75 -11.93 -11.22
CA ALA A 38 5.43 -12.05 -10.62
C ALA A 38 5.46 -12.77 -9.26
N GLU A 39 6.31 -13.78 -9.10
CA GLU A 39 6.45 -14.51 -7.84
C GLU A 39 7.04 -13.60 -6.77
N LYS A 40 8.11 -12.86 -7.10
CA LYS A 40 8.72 -11.93 -6.16
C LYS A 40 7.81 -10.75 -5.82
N THR A 41 7.09 -10.22 -6.80
CA THR A 41 6.10 -9.16 -6.57
C THR A 41 5.00 -9.65 -5.63
N VAL A 42 4.46 -10.86 -5.84
CA VAL A 42 3.47 -11.44 -4.93
C VAL A 42 4.04 -11.59 -3.52
N GLU A 43 5.26 -12.07 -3.34
CA GLU A 43 5.90 -12.18 -2.02
C GLU A 43 5.95 -10.83 -1.29
N ILE A 44 6.38 -9.77 -1.98
CA ILE A 44 6.45 -8.41 -1.42
C ILE A 44 5.05 -7.92 -1.06
N LEU A 45 4.08 -8.04 -1.98
CA LEU A 45 2.72 -7.57 -1.76
C LEU A 45 2.00 -8.35 -0.65
N GLN A 46 2.38 -9.59 -0.33
CA GLN A 46 1.84 -10.30 0.83
C GLN A 46 2.27 -9.66 2.16
N SER A 47 3.45 -9.05 2.21
CA SER A 47 3.88 -8.26 3.38
C SER A 47 3.10 -6.95 3.45
N VAL A 48 2.93 -6.26 2.31
CA VAL A 48 2.09 -5.05 2.22
C VAL A 48 0.65 -5.35 2.68
N LEU A 49 0.02 -6.39 2.13
CA LEU A 49 -1.33 -6.81 2.53
C LEU A 49 -1.44 -7.08 4.04
N ALA A 50 -0.42 -7.72 4.62
CA ALA A 50 -0.40 -7.98 6.05
C ALA A 50 -0.30 -6.68 6.86
N THR A 51 0.49 -5.72 6.39
CA THR A 51 0.61 -4.37 6.98
C THR A 51 -0.73 -3.66 7.00
N GLU A 52 -1.40 -3.52 5.86
CA GLU A 52 -2.71 -2.84 5.76
C GLU A 52 -3.75 -3.52 6.66
N LEU A 53 -3.78 -4.86 6.70
CA LEU A 53 -4.69 -5.58 7.57
C LEU A 53 -4.41 -5.35 9.07
N VAL A 54 -3.14 -5.19 9.46
CA VAL A 54 -2.80 -4.80 10.83
C VAL A 54 -3.23 -3.36 11.11
N CYS A 55 -3.02 -2.44 10.16
CA CYS A 55 -3.45 -1.04 10.29
C CYS A 55 -4.98 -0.92 10.41
N VAL A 56 -5.77 -1.66 9.61
CA VAL A 56 -7.23 -1.75 9.77
C VAL A 56 -7.61 -2.13 11.20
N LEU A 57 -6.99 -3.18 11.74
CA LEU A 57 -7.29 -3.65 13.09
C LEU A 57 -6.87 -2.64 14.16
N HIS A 58 -5.74 -1.97 13.95
CA HIS A 58 -5.17 -0.97 14.85
C HIS A 58 -6.06 0.28 14.93
N TYR A 59 -6.39 0.88 13.79
CA TYR A 59 -7.27 2.04 13.70
C TYR A 59 -8.71 1.74 14.14
N THR A 60 -9.23 0.56 13.80
CA THR A 60 -10.55 0.12 14.30
C THR A 60 -10.56 0.05 15.83
N MET A 61 -9.49 -0.48 16.43
CA MET A 61 -9.38 -0.54 17.89
C MET A 61 -9.33 0.87 18.49
N HIS A 62 -8.50 1.77 17.93
CA HIS A 62 -8.38 3.15 18.41
C HIS A 62 -9.68 3.96 18.28
N SER A 63 -10.41 3.85 17.17
CA SER A 63 -11.69 4.56 16.98
C SER A 63 -12.75 4.13 18.01
N VAL A 64 -12.79 2.84 18.36
CA VAL A 64 -13.70 2.30 19.38
C VAL A 64 -13.25 2.70 20.78
N ALA A 65 -11.96 2.51 21.10
CA ALA A 65 -11.41 2.63 22.45
C ALA A 65 -11.19 4.07 22.92
N ALA A 66 -10.96 5.01 22.01
CA ALA A 66 -10.87 6.43 22.36
C ALA A 66 -12.10 6.83 23.20
N SER A 67 -11.93 7.73 24.17
CA SER A 67 -13.04 8.11 25.05
C SER A 67 -12.84 9.51 25.62
N GLY A 68 -13.95 10.13 26.04
CA GLY A 68 -13.97 11.52 26.51
C GLY A 68 -14.65 12.47 25.53
N LEU A 69 -15.07 13.64 26.02
CA LEU A 69 -15.84 14.60 25.23
C LEU A 69 -14.99 15.23 24.11
N SER A 70 -13.70 15.41 24.34
CA SER A 70 -12.73 15.96 23.38
C SER A 70 -12.25 14.95 22.33
N SER A 71 -12.61 13.66 22.45
CA SER A 71 -12.07 12.61 21.57
C SER A 71 -12.86 12.44 20.26
N GLN A 72 -13.98 13.15 20.07
CA GLN A 72 -14.88 12.90 18.94
C GLN A 72 -14.24 13.14 17.57
N GLY A 73 -13.38 14.17 17.45
CA GLY A 73 -12.63 14.43 16.22
C GLY A 73 -11.69 13.27 15.88
N ALA A 74 -10.77 12.95 16.79
CA ALA A 74 -9.83 11.84 16.63
C ALA A 74 -10.53 10.49 16.38
N LYS A 75 -11.68 10.24 17.02
CA LYS A 75 -12.47 9.03 16.75
C LYS A 75 -12.95 8.92 15.31
N SER A 76 -13.43 10.04 14.76
CA SER A 76 -13.90 10.08 13.38
C SER A 76 -12.74 9.81 12.44
N GLU A 77 -11.62 10.49 12.67
CA GLU A 77 -10.38 10.31 11.91
C GLU A 77 -9.91 8.86 11.91
N PHE A 78 -9.81 8.24 13.10
CA PHE A 78 -9.39 6.85 13.21
C PHE A 78 -10.35 5.88 12.52
N ALA A 79 -11.65 6.19 12.47
CA ALA A 79 -12.63 5.36 11.79
C ALA A 79 -12.55 5.50 10.25
N GLU A 80 -12.24 6.72 9.78
CA GLU A 80 -11.99 7.02 8.37
C GLU A 80 -10.74 6.30 7.88
N HIS A 81 -9.61 6.47 8.58
CA HIS A 81 -8.37 5.76 8.26
C HIS A 81 -8.58 4.24 8.28
N ALA A 82 -9.31 3.68 9.27
CA ALA A 82 -9.62 2.25 9.28
C ALA A 82 -10.34 1.76 8.02
N GLN A 83 -11.17 2.62 7.41
CA GLN A 83 -11.85 2.31 6.16
C GLN A 83 -10.89 2.42 4.97
N GLU A 84 -10.07 3.46 4.90
CA GLU A 84 -9.11 3.68 3.81
C GLU A 84 -8.04 2.58 3.78
N GLU A 85 -7.53 2.17 4.93
CA GLU A 85 -6.64 1.02 5.11
C GLU A 85 -7.27 -0.29 4.61
N HIS A 86 -8.59 -0.43 4.76
CA HIS A 86 -9.30 -1.59 4.21
C HIS A 86 -9.35 -1.54 2.68
N GLU A 87 -9.55 -0.35 2.12
CA GLU A 87 -9.52 -0.13 0.67
C GLU A 87 -8.12 -0.41 0.10
N HIS A 88 -7.06 0.00 0.80
CA HIS A 88 -5.68 -0.33 0.46
C HIS A 88 -5.44 -1.85 0.47
N ALA A 89 -5.84 -2.54 1.55
CA ALA A 89 -5.73 -3.99 1.66
C ALA A 89 -6.42 -4.72 0.49
N LEU A 90 -7.60 -4.26 0.09
CA LEU A 90 -8.33 -4.83 -1.04
C LEU A 90 -7.63 -4.57 -2.38
N ALA A 91 -7.10 -3.37 -2.60
CA ALA A 91 -6.34 -3.05 -3.81
C ALA A 91 -5.10 -3.95 -3.94
N VAL A 92 -4.36 -4.13 -2.84
CA VAL A 92 -3.18 -5.01 -2.80
C VAL A 92 -3.58 -6.48 -3.03
N ALA A 93 -4.64 -6.95 -2.39
CA ALA A 93 -5.14 -8.32 -2.55
C ALA A 93 -5.56 -8.62 -3.99
N GLU A 94 -6.25 -7.68 -4.64
CA GLU A 94 -6.63 -7.78 -6.05
C GLU A 94 -5.37 -7.82 -6.93
N ARG A 95 -4.36 -7.00 -6.63
CA ARG A 95 -3.10 -7.01 -7.37
C ARG A 95 -2.36 -8.34 -7.24
N ILE A 96 -2.33 -8.95 -6.06
CA ILE A 96 -1.78 -10.30 -5.82
C ILE A 96 -2.50 -11.33 -6.72
N SER A 97 -3.83 -11.29 -6.75
CA SER A 97 -4.66 -12.18 -7.58
C SER A 97 -4.36 -12.04 -9.07
N GLN A 98 -4.23 -10.80 -9.57
CA GLN A 98 -3.90 -10.51 -10.97
C GLN A 98 -2.54 -11.08 -11.39
N LEU A 99 -1.59 -11.19 -10.46
CA LEU A 99 -0.25 -11.75 -10.68
C LEU A 99 -0.20 -13.27 -10.45
N GLY A 100 -1.35 -13.91 -10.21
CA GLY A 100 -1.47 -15.35 -10.04
C GLY A 100 -1.25 -15.85 -8.60
N GLY A 101 -1.13 -14.94 -7.63
CA GLY A 101 -1.06 -15.28 -6.21
C GLY A 101 -2.44 -15.47 -5.57
N VAL A 102 -2.46 -16.04 -4.36
CA VAL A 102 -3.66 -16.09 -3.52
C VAL A 102 -3.44 -15.15 -2.33
N PRO A 103 -4.21 -14.05 -2.19
CA PRO A 103 -4.02 -13.09 -1.11
C PRO A 103 -4.28 -13.74 0.26
N ASN A 104 -3.37 -13.54 1.21
CA ASN A 104 -3.39 -14.24 2.49
C ASN A 104 -4.01 -13.40 3.62
N PHE A 105 -5.32 -13.53 3.79
CA PHE A 105 -6.09 -12.93 4.89
C PHE A 105 -6.08 -13.77 6.18
N ASN A 106 -5.31 -14.86 6.25
CA ASN A 106 -5.30 -15.70 7.44
C ASN A 106 -4.70 -14.91 8.63
N PRO A 107 -5.41 -14.78 9.76
CA PRO A 107 -4.87 -14.13 10.96
C PRO A 107 -3.61 -14.84 11.48
N ASP A 108 -3.47 -16.15 11.22
CA ASP A 108 -2.27 -16.88 11.60
C ASP A 108 -1.04 -16.32 10.86
N GLY A 109 -0.05 -15.89 11.66
CA GLY A 109 1.18 -15.28 11.17
C GLY A 109 1.02 -13.88 10.58
N LEU A 110 -0.15 -13.24 10.70
CA LEU A 110 -0.40 -11.90 10.16
C LEU A 110 0.62 -10.88 10.68
N ALA A 111 0.78 -10.79 12.00
CA ALA A 111 1.73 -9.88 12.64
C ALA A 111 3.19 -10.12 12.22
N SER A 112 3.58 -11.36 11.89
CA SER A 112 4.95 -11.67 11.44
C SER A 112 5.24 -11.28 9.98
N ARG A 113 4.18 -11.06 9.18
CA ARG A 113 4.29 -10.64 7.79
C ARG A 113 4.19 -9.12 7.64
N SER A 114 3.55 -8.46 8.59
CA SER A 114 3.37 -7.01 8.65
C SER A 114 4.69 -6.29 8.95
N THR A 115 4.88 -5.15 8.30
CA THR A 115 5.95 -4.18 8.62
C THR A 115 5.52 -3.28 9.79
N SER A 116 4.22 -3.01 9.92
CA SER A 116 3.64 -2.26 11.04
C SER A 116 3.38 -3.15 12.25
N GLU A 117 3.55 -2.57 13.45
CA GLU A 117 3.19 -3.23 14.70
C GLU A 117 1.71 -2.95 15.03
N TYR A 118 1.05 -3.88 15.74
CA TYR A 118 -0.33 -3.66 16.21
C TYR A 118 -0.42 -2.57 17.30
N GLY A 119 0.65 -2.36 18.07
CA GLY A 119 0.71 -1.34 19.12
C GLY A 119 -0.22 -1.59 20.31
N VAL A 120 0.02 -0.84 21.40
CA VAL A 120 -0.92 -0.67 22.51
C VAL A 120 -0.78 0.76 23.01
N ALA A 121 -1.91 1.47 23.12
CA ALA A 121 -1.95 2.83 23.66
C ALA A 121 -2.69 2.87 25.00
N ALA A 122 -2.19 3.66 25.95
CA ALA A 122 -2.80 3.81 27.28
C ALA A 122 -3.88 4.89 27.32
N ASP A 123 -3.71 5.95 26.53
CA ASP A 123 -4.65 7.07 26.42
C ASP A 123 -4.74 7.61 24.99
N LEU A 124 -5.58 8.63 24.78
CA LEU A 124 -5.81 9.22 23.45
C LEU A 124 -4.54 9.82 22.83
N VAL A 125 -3.66 10.42 23.62
CA VAL A 125 -2.43 11.03 23.11
C VAL A 125 -1.47 9.95 22.65
N ASP A 126 -1.36 8.87 23.41
CA ASP A 126 -0.59 7.70 23.02
C ASP A 126 -1.16 7.10 21.72
N MET A 127 -2.49 6.98 21.57
CA MET A 127 -3.11 6.48 20.33
C MET A 127 -2.70 7.31 19.11
N ILE A 128 -2.76 8.65 19.22
CA ILE A 128 -2.37 9.56 18.14
C ILE A 128 -0.88 9.41 17.80
N LYS A 129 -0.02 9.27 18.82
CA LYS A 129 1.43 9.11 18.63
C LYS A 129 1.79 7.78 17.96
N GLU A 130 1.19 6.69 18.41
CA GLU A 130 1.42 5.37 17.82
C GLU A 130 0.93 5.32 16.36
N ASN A 131 -0.25 5.89 16.07
CA ASN A 131 -0.73 6.03 14.69
C ASN A 131 0.24 6.88 13.84
N LEU A 132 0.66 8.05 14.33
CA LEU A 132 1.62 8.89 13.60
C LEU A 132 2.95 8.17 13.33
N VAL A 133 3.42 7.33 14.25
CA VAL A 133 4.63 6.51 14.04
C VAL A 133 4.37 5.47 12.96
N ALA A 134 3.23 4.78 12.99
CA ALA A 134 2.84 3.82 11.96
C ALA A 134 2.78 4.47 10.57
N GLU A 135 2.15 5.65 10.45
CA GLU A 135 2.06 6.36 9.16
C GLU A 135 3.43 6.73 8.60
N ARG A 136 4.34 7.19 9.45
CA ARG A 136 5.70 7.54 9.00
C ARG A 136 6.48 6.34 8.51
N ILE A 137 6.29 5.18 9.16
CA ILE A 137 6.87 3.90 8.70
C ILE A 137 6.25 3.51 7.36
N ALA A 138 4.93 3.63 7.21
CA ALA A 138 4.22 3.35 5.97
C ALA A 138 4.72 4.24 4.82
N VAL A 139 4.82 5.55 5.03
CA VAL A 139 5.36 6.52 4.06
C VAL A 139 6.76 6.13 3.59
N ASP A 140 7.69 5.87 4.52
CA ASP A 140 9.06 5.47 4.17
C ASP A 140 9.06 4.14 3.39
N HIS A 141 8.27 3.16 3.83
CA HIS A 141 8.16 1.85 3.19
C HIS A 141 7.60 1.96 1.76
N TYR A 142 6.51 2.68 1.57
CA TYR A 142 5.88 2.87 0.27
C TYR A 142 6.79 3.64 -0.70
N GLN A 143 7.54 4.64 -0.22
CA GLN A 143 8.55 5.30 -1.06
C GLN A 143 9.66 4.35 -1.54
N GLU A 144 10.07 3.37 -0.73
CA GLU A 144 11.02 2.34 -1.15
C GLU A 144 10.41 1.39 -2.19
N LEU A 145 9.17 0.95 -1.97
CA LEU A 145 8.46 0.05 -2.89
C LEU A 145 8.18 0.70 -4.25
N VAL A 146 7.74 1.97 -4.27
CA VAL A 146 7.53 2.74 -5.49
C VAL A 146 8.81 2.80 -6.33
N ARG A 147 9.96 3.05 -5.68
CA ARG A 147 11.28 3.04 -6.34
C ARG A 147 11.66 1.64 -6.83
N TYR A 148 11.38 0.60 -6.05
CA TYR A 148 11.67 -0.79 -6.41
C TYR A 148 10.93 -1.25 -7.67
N PHE A 149 9.62 -1.01 -7.74
CA PHE A 149 8.80 -1.43 -8.88
C PHE A 149 9.10 -0.60 -10.13
N GLY A 150 9.24 0.71 -9.97
CA GLY A 150 9.70 1.61 -11.04
C GLY A 150 8.97 1.37 -12.37
N ASP A 151 9.72 1.33 -13.47
CA ASP A 151 9.15 1.11 -14.81
C ASP A 151 8.95 -0.36 -15.17
N ARG A 152 9.38 -1.29 -14.29
CA ARG A 152 9.26 -2.74 -14.51
C ARG A 152 7.87 -3.26 -14.22
N ASP A 153 7.20 -2.65 -13.25
CA ASP A 153 5.81 -2.92 -12.90
C ASP A 153 5.04 -1.61 -12.64
N PRO A 154 4.69 -0.86 -13.70
CA PRO A 154 4.04 0.44 -13.56
C PRO A 154 2.66 0.33 -12.92
N THR A 155 1.95 -0.78 -13.08
CA THR A 155 0.62 -0.97 -12.47
C THR A 155 0.74 -1.10 -10.95
N THR A 156 1.66 -1.93 -10.44
CA THR A 156 1.90 -2.02 -8.99
C THR A 156 2.45 -0.70 -8.46
N ARG A 157 3.35 -0.03 -9.19
CA ARG A 157 3.87 1.29 -8.79
C ARG A 157 2.75 2.32 -8.61
N ILE A 158 1.86 2.47 -9.59
CA ILE A 158 0.77 3.46 -9.54
C ILE A 158 -0.18 3.18 -8.38
N MET A 159 -0.49 1.90 -8.11
CA MET A 159 -1.30 1.51 -6.95
C MET A 159 -0.64 1.97 -5.65
N LEU A 160 0.66 1.69 -5.48
CA LEU A 160 1.41 2.07 -4.28
C LEU A 160 1.63 3.58 -4.17
N GLU A 161 1.76 4.31 -5.27
CA GLU A 161 1.78 5.78 -5.29
C GLU A 161 0.45 6.36 -4.78
N GLY A 162 -0.68 5.69 -5.11
CA GLY A 162 -2.00 6.04 -4.59
C GLY A 162 -2.09 5.84 -3.08
N ILE A 163 -1.65 4.67 -2.58
CA ILE A 163 -1.62 4.37 -1.14
C ILE A 163 -0.70 5.36 -0.41
N LEU A 164 0.53 5.56 -0.91
CA LEU A 164 1.49 6.53 -0.35
C LEU A 164 0.88 7.92 -0.19
N LYS A 165 0.11 8.39 -1.18
CA LYS A 165 -0.56 9.69 -1.10
C LYS A 165 -1.49 9.76 0.10
N THR A 166 -2.29 8.72 0.32
CA THR A 166 -3.21 8.63 1.46
C THR A 166 -2.44 8.53 2.78
N GLU A 167 -1.34 7.75 2.86
CA GLU A 167 -0.55 7.68 4.10
C GLU A 167 0.16 9.00 4.45
N GLU A 168 0.57 9.78 3.45
CA GLU A 168 1.09 11.13 3.69
C GLU A 168 0.00 12.09 4.23
N GLU A 169 -1.26 11.90 3.80
CA GLU A 169 -2.43 12.61 4.33
C GLU A 169 -2.69 12.15 5.78
N HIS A 170 -2.78 10.84 6.04
CA HIS A 170 -2.94 10.28 7.39
C HIS A 170 -1.87 10.78 8.39
N ALA A 171 -0.60 10.80 7.96
CA ALA A 171 0.50 11.31 8.78
C ALA A 171 0.31 12.79 9.16
N SER A 172 -0.21 13.59 8.22
CA SER A 172 -0.54 14.99 8.47
C SER A 172 -1.68 15.12 9.47
N ASP A 173 -2.75 14.34 9.31
CA ASP A 173 -3.93 14.40 10.19
C ASP A 173 -3.59 13.98 11.62
N MET A 174 -2.79 12.92 11.79
CA MET A 174 -2.30 12.51 13.10
C MET A 174 -1.41 13.56 13.76
N HIS A 175 -0.55 14.22 12.97
CA HIS A 175 0.27 15.32 13.46
C HIS A 175 -0.58 16.52 13.91
N ASP A 176 -1.61 16.88 13.14
CA ASP A 176 -2.50 17.99 13.46
C ASP A 176 -3.33 17.72 14.71
N LEU A 177 -3.81 16.50 14.90
CA LEU A 177 -4.45 16.06 16.15
C LEU A 177 -3.49 16.15 17.34
N LEU A 178 -2.22 15.76 17.16
CA LEU A 178 -1.21 15.87 18.21
C LEU A 178 -0.93 17.33 18.59
N VAL A 179 -0.79 18.21 17.60
CA VAL A 179 -0.62 19.66 17.80
C VAL A 179 -1.81 20.28 18.52
N ALA A 180 -3.03 19.93 18.11
CA ALA A 180 -4.26 20.41 18.75
C ALA A 180 -4.33 20.01 20.23
N HIS A 181 -3.77 18.84 20.58
CA HIS A 181 -3.71 18.38 21.97
C HIS A 181 -2.57 19.02 22.78
N GLU A 182 -1.37 19.17 22.22
CA GLU A 182 -0.19 19.69 22.92
C GLU A 182 -0.12 21.22 22.97
N GLY A 183 -0.90 21.93 22.12
CA GLY A 183 -0.95 23.40 22.09
C GLY A 183 0.35 24.05 21.60
N ARG A 184 1.20 23.33 20.85
CA ARG A 184 2.47 23.82 20.32
C ARG A 184 2.27 24.42 18.91
N PRO A 185 2.96 25.52 18.54
CA PRO A 185 2.80 26.13 17.22
C PRO A 185 3.40 25.25 16.09
N MET A 186 2.98 25.56 14.86
CA MET A 186 3.22 24.85 13.58
C MET A 186 4.63 24.29 13.37
N LEU A 187 4.73 23.25 12.53
CA LEU A 187 5.99 22.70 12.02
C LEU A 187 6.97 23.82 11.58
N PRO A 188 8.28 23.66 11.84
CA PRO A 188 9.29 24.67 11.52
C PRO A 188 9.43 24.95 10.02
#